data_AF-A0A4Q1FMN5-F1
#
_entry.id   AF-A0A4Q1FMN5-F1
#
_cell.length_a   1.000
_cell.length_b   1.000
_cell.length_c   1.000
_cell.angle_alpha   90.00
_cell.angle_beta   90.00
_cell.angle_gamma   90.00
#
_symmetry.space_group_name_H-M   'P 1'
#
loop_
_entity.id
_entity.type
_entity.pdbx_description
1 polymer ?
#
loop_
_entity_poly.entity_id
_entity_poly.type
_entity_poly.pdbx_seq_one_letter_code
_entity_poly.pdbx_strand_id
1 'polypeptide(L)' 'MKTTTRNQYAFANSILIALVSAIFGYNLYQAIVHPDKSNIAISLILVVLTSVMVRKYGYKQVKDKENN' A
#
# COMPACT_ATOMS: atom_id res chain seq x y z
N MET A 1 -26.16 -6.03 -13.62
CA MET A 1 -25.69 -5.19 -12.49
C MET A 1 -24.15 -5.24 -12.46
N LYS A 2 -23.46 -4.23 -13.01
CA LYS A 2 -21.98 -4.20 -13.15
C LYS A 2 -21.34 -3.13 -12.23
N THR A 3 -21.72 -3.09 -10.96
CA THR A 3 -21.23 -2.08 -9.99
C THR A 3 -20.28 -2.65 -8.92
N THR A 4 -20.17 -3.98 -8.80
CA THR A 4 -19.38 -4.62 -7.72
C THR A 4 -17.85 -4.44 -7.86
N THR A 5 -17.33 -4.31 -9.08
CA THR A 5 -15.89 -4.24 -9.33
C THR A 5 -15.26 -2.86 -9.10
N ARG A 6 -16.02 -1.76 -9.07
CA ARG A 6 -15.45 -0.40 -8.93
C ARG A 6 -14.98 -0.11 -7.49
N ASN A 7 -15.60 -0.72 -6.48
CA ASN A 7 -15.30 -0.46 -5.07
C ASN A 7 -14.33 -1.47 -4.44
N GLN A 8 -14.20 -2.67 -5.02
CA GLN A 8 -13.32 -3.72 -4.49
C GLN A 8 -11.84 -3.34 -4.56
N TYR A 9 -11.40 -2.68 -5.63
CA TYR A 9 -10.00 -2.24 -5.76
C TYR A 9 -9.65 -1.08 -4.82
N ALA A 10 -10.59 -0.14 -4.63
CA ALA A 10 -10.40 0.96 -3.67
C ALA A 10 -10.32 0.42 -2.24
N PHE A 11 -11.20 -0.51 -1.88
CA PHE A 11 -11.20 -1.17 -0.58
C PHE A 11 -9.95 -2.02 -0.34
N ALA A 12 -9.55 -2.83 -1.32
CA ALA A 12 -8.33 -3.65 -1.24
C ALA A 12 -7.07 -2.79 -1.11
N ASN A 13 -6.97 -1.68 -1.85
CA ASN A 13 -5.85 -0.75 -1.69
C ASN A 13 -5.81 -0.12 -0.30
N SER A 14 -6.96 0.28 0.25
CA SER A 14 -7.03 0.83 1.62
C SER A 14 -6.58 -0.19 2.67
N ILE A 15 -7.00 -1.46 2.54
CA ILE A 15 -6.52 -2.54 3.42
C ILE A 15 -5.01 -2.75 3.25
N LEU A 16 -4.53 -2.81 2.01
CA LEU A 16 -3.11 -3.00 1.73
C LEU A 16 -2.26 -1.87 2.33
N ILE A 17 -2.70 -0.61 2.20
CA ILE A 17 -2.04 0.55 2.79
C ILE A 17 -2.04 0.46 4.32
N ALA A 18 -3.16 0.08 4.94
CA ALA A 18 -3.23 -0.08 6.39
C ALA A 18 -2.27 -1.15 6.90
N LEU A 19 -2.22 -2.31 6.24
CA LEU A 19 -1.30 -3.40 6.58
C LEU A 19 0.17 -2.98 6.42
N VAL A 20 0.53 -2.39 5.28
CA VAL A 20 1.90 -1.93 5.02
C VAL A 20 2.31 -0.85 6.02
N SER A 21 1.40 0.05 6.39
CA SER A 21 1.65 1.08 7.41
C SER A 21 1.87 0.49 8.80
N ALA A 22 1.09 -0.53 9.20
CA ALA A 22 1.27 -1.20 10.48
C ALA A 22 2.61 -1.94 10.56
N ILE A 23 2.98 -2.66 9.49
CA ILE A 23 4.28 -3.36 9.39
C ILE A 23 5.43 -2.36 9.44
N PHE A 24 5.34 -1.26 8.70
CA PHE A 24 6.35 -0.20 8.72
C PHE A 24 6.46 0.44 10.10
N GLY A 25 5.34 0.79 10.74
CA GLY A 25 5.30 1.38 12.08
C GLY A 25 5.93 0.47 13.13
N TYR A 26 5.68 -0.84 13.08
CA TYR A 26 6.33 -1.81 13.97
C TYR A 26 7.84 -1.87 13.77
N ASN A 27 8.30 -1.92 12.51
CA ASN A 27 9.73 -1.91 12.20
C ASN A 27 10.40 -0.57 12.56
N LEU A 28 9.68 0.54 12.43
CA LEU A 28 10.15 1.87 12.82
C LEU A 28 10.29 1.97 14.34
N TYR A 29 9.29 1.47 15.09
CA TYR A 29 9.39 1.37 16.55
C TYR A 29 10.60 0.53 16.95
N GLN A 30 10.79 -0.63 16.33
CA GLN A 30 11.97 -1.45 16.58
C GLN A 30 13.26 -0.73 16.19
N ALA A 31 13.30 0.03 15.09
CA ALA A 31 14.50 0.76 14.67
C ALA A 31 14.96 1.76 15.76
N ILE A 32 14.02 2.30 16.53
CA ILE A 32 14.27 3.25 17.61
C ILE A 32 14.59 2.54 18.93
N VAL A 33 13.82 1.51 19.29
CA VAL A 33 13.87 0.89 20.63
C VAL A 33 14.74 -0.36 20.68
N HIS A 34 14.76 -1.16 19.62
CA HIS A 34 15.50 -2.42 19.50
C HIS A 34 16.13 -2.57 18.10
N PRO A 35 17.11 -1.72 17.75
CA PRO A 35 17.62 -1.61 16.39
C PRO A 35 18.11 -2.94 15.80
N ASP A 36 18.69 -3.82 16.64
CA ASP A 36 19.19 -5.14 16.23
C ASP A 36 18.10 -6.10 15.72
N LYS A 37 16.83 -5.82 16.05
CA LYS A 37 15.66 -6.62 15.61
C LYS A 37 14.95 -5.99 14.42
N SER A 38 15.26 -4.73 14.10
CA SER A 38 14.52 -3.96 13.10
C SER A 38 14.94 -4.33 11.68
N ASN A 39 13.95 -4.59 10.83
CA ASN A 39 14.14 -4.76 9.39
C ASN A 39 13.71 -3.50 8.62
N ILE A 40 14.14 -2.33 9.09
CA ILE A 40 13.69 -1.02 8.59
C ILE A 40 13.98 -0.80 7.09
N ALA A 41 15.12 -1.30 6.59
CA ALA A 41 15.47 -1.14 5.17
C ALA A 41 14.46 -1.86 4.25
N ILE A 42 14.10 -3.09 4.62
CA ILE A 42 13.14 -3.91 3.85
C ILE A 42 11.73 -3.31 3.96
N SER A 43 11.32 -2.85 5.15
CA SER A 43 10.00 -2.24 5.32
C SER A 43 9.87 -0.92 4.56
N LEU A 44 10.95 -0.14 4.44
CA LEU A 44 10.98 1.10 3.66
C LEU A 44 10.84 0.82 2.15
N ILE A 45 11.54 -0.21 1.64
CA ILE A 45 11.39 -0.68 0.25
C ILE A 45 9.94 -1.09 -0.02
N LEU A 46 9.31 -1.82 0.90
CA LEU A 46 7.92 -2.25 0.78
C LEU A 46 6.97 -1.05 0.67
N VAL A 47 7.12 -0.04 1.53
CA VAL A 47 6.29 1.19 1.49
C VAL A 47 6.45 1.92 0.16
N VAL A 48 7.68 2.07 -0.34
CA VAL A 48 7.94 2.72 -1.63
C VAL A 48 7.28 1.95 -2.77
N LEU A 49 7.45 0.63 -2.82
CA LEU A 49 6.83 -0.23 -3.84
C LEU A 49 5.30 -0.15 -3.80
N THR A 50 4.69 -0.26 -2.63
CA THR A 50 3.23 -0.12 -2.47
C THR A 50 2.76 1.25 -2.94
N SER A 51 3.47 2.33 -2.60
CA SER A 51 3.12 3.69 -3.05
C SER A 51 3.19 3.83 -4.58
N VAL A 52 4.26 3.32 -5.20
CA VAL A 52 4.42 3.33 -6.66
C VAL A 52 3.32 2.50 -7.33
N MET A 53 3.00 1.31 -6.82
CA MET A 53 1.95 0.47 -7.40
C MET A 53 0.57 1.11 -7.28
N VAL A 54 0.23 1.68 -6.12
CA VAL A 54 -1.04 2.39 -5.91
C VAL A 54 -1.16 3.58 -6.87
N ARG A 55 -0.09 4.37 -7.03
CA ARG A 55 -0.08 5.51 -7.98
C ARG A 55 -0.15 5.08 -9.43
N LYS A 56 0.57 4.03 -9.82
CA LYS A 56 0.65 3.59 -11.22
C LYS A 56 -0.58 2.82 -11.67
N TYR A 57 -1.06 1.89 -10.84
CA TYR A 57 -2.12 0.94 -11.20
C TYR A 57 -3.47 1.31 -10.58
N GLY A 58 -3.49 1.99 -9.44
CA GLY A 58 -4.73 2.52 -8.85
C GLY A 58 -5.32 3.66 -9.70
N TYR A 59 -4.50 4.61 -10.16
CA TYR A 59 -4.96 5.73 -11.00
C TYR A 59 -5.23 5.35 -12.46
N LYS A 60 -4.41 4.48 -13.08
CA LYS A 60 -4.64 4.02 -14.47
C LYS A 60 -5.99 3.31 -14.64
N GLN A 61 -6.36 2.45 -13.69
CA GLN A 61 -7.64 1.74 -13.75
C GLN A 61 -8.87 2.66 -13.64
N VAL A 62 -8.73 3.85 -13.04
CA VAL A 62 -9.81 4.84 -12.96
C VAL A 62 -9.92 5.58 -14.31
N LYS A 63 -8.79 6.00 -14.88
CA LYS A 63 -8.74 6.79 -16.12
C LYS A 63 -9.18 6.00 -17.37
N ASP A 64 -8.78 4.74 -17.49
CA ASP A 64 -9.18 3.89 -18.63
C ASP A 64 -10.68 3.52 -18.60
N LYS A 65 -11.36 3.68 -17.45
CA LYS A 65 -12.80 3.44 -17.30
C LYS A 65 -13.65 4.71 -17.43
N GLU A 66 -13.05 5.89 -17.42
CA GLU A 66 -13.75 7.18 -17.59
C GLU A 66 -13.88 7.56 -19.08
N ASN A 67 -12.96 7.08 -19.91
CA ASN A 67 -12.89 7.36 -21.35
C ASN A 67 -13.59 6.33 -22.26
N ASN A 68 -14.40 5.41 -21.72
CA ASN A 68 -15.01 4.31 -22.49
C ASN A 68 -16.49 4.13 -22.18
#